data_AF-A0A926DAA6-F1
#
_entry.id   AF-A0A926DAA6-F1
#
_cell.length_a   1.000
_cell.length_b   1.000
_cell.length_c   1.000
_cell.angle_alpha   90.00
_cell.angle_beta   90.00
_cell.angle_gamma   90.00
#
_symmetry.space_group_name_H-M   'P 1'
#
loop_
_entity.id
_entity.type
_entity.pdbx_description
1 polymer ?
#
loop_
_entity_poly.entity_id
_entity_poly.type
_entity_poly.pdbx_seq_one_letter_code
_entity_poly.pdbx_strand_id
1 'polypeptide(L)'
;MRRQAYIGIFYKGGLRLFTETGFIYDLPQNVSIAAPPDIRKTVLNRLYQDCAESGKLLRIAKPQRLHLPQDVVIAVREYVGTHFTLPLEISGEYCNVQIEEGTITEAFLDFITAVAESDSVYTKGITLDKIHQAMGIHSPIV
;
A
#
# COMPACT_ATOMS: atom_id res chain seq x y z
N MET A 1 -11.27 -6.75 -23.29
CA MET A 1 -10.22 -6.83 -22.26
C MET A 1 -10.21 -5.52 -21.49
N ARG A 2 -10.73 -5.48 -20.26
CA ARG A 2 -10.59 -4.28 -19.41
C ARG A 2 -9.12 -4.18 -19.02
N ARG A 3 -8.47 -3.07 -19.34
CA ARG A 3 -7.14 -2.76 -18.83
C ARG A 3 -7.31 -2.61 -17.32
N GLN A 4 -6.88 -3.58 -16.52
CA GLN A 4 -6.95 -3.47 -15.07
C GLN A 4 -6.13 -2.24 -14.66
N ALA A 5 -6.83 -1.22 -14.15
CA ALA A 5 -6.16 -0.14 -13.46
C ALA A 5 -5.50 -0.76 -12.22
N TYR A 6 -4.21 -0.52 -12.01
CA TYR A 6 -3.54 -0.95 -10.80
C TYR A 6 -4.06 -0.11 -9.63
N ILE A 7 -4.77 -0.73 -8.70
CA ILE A 7 -5.32 -0.08 -7.50
C ILE A 7 -4.48 -0.49 -6.30
N GLY A 8 -4.09 0.48 -5.47
CA GLY A 8 -3.33 0.21 -4.26
C GLY A 8 -3.74 1.16 -3.13
N ILE A 9 -3.94 0.59 -1.95
CA ILE A 9 -4.33 1.31 -0.75
C ILE A 9 -3.29 1.01 0.33
N PHE A 10 -2.76 2.05 0.96
CA PHE A 10 -1.70 1.92 1.96
C PHE A 10 -1.88 2.94 3.09
N TYR A 11 -1.19 2.73 4.21
CA TYR A 11 -1.27 3.63 5.36
C TYR A 11 -0.11 4.62 5.42
N LYS A 12 -0.40 5.82 5.93
CA LYS A 12 0.65 6.82 6.24
C LYS A 12 1.68 6.26 7.24
N GLY A 13 1.25 5.42 8.17
CA GLY A 13 2.13 4.75 9.14
C GLY A 13 3.23 3.93 8.46
N GLY A 14 2.88 3.16 7.43
CA GLY A 14 3.82 2.36 6.63
C GLY A 14 4.85 3.23 5.91
N LEU A 15 4.43 4.37 5.32
CA LEU A 15 5.37 5.33 4.71
C LEU A 15 6.39 5.85 5.72
N ARG A 16 5.92 6.27 6.90
CA ARG A 16 6.78 6.78 7.97
C ARG A 16 7.78 5.70 8.41
N LEU A 17 7.30 4.49 8.66
CA LEU A 17 8.17 3.40 9.09
C LEU A 17 9.23 3.08 8.04
N PHE A 18 8.87 3.05 6.76
CA PHE A 18 9.83 2.84 5.68
C PHE A 18 10.88 3.97 5.61
N THR A 19 10.46 5.23 5.82
CA THR A 19 11.41 6.35 5.83
C THR A 19 12.42 6.25 6.97
N GLU A 20 11.95 5.89 8.17
CA GLU A 20 12.76 5.81 9.39
C GLU A 20 13.68 4.57 9.38
N THR A 21 13.14 3.41 9.02
CA THR A 21 13.81 2.12 9.22
C THR A 21 14.39 1.54 7.93
N GLY A 22 13.83 1.90 6.77
CA GLY A 22 14.16 1.27 5.49
C GLY A 22 13.49 -0.08 5.26
N PHE A 23 12.72 -0.58 6.23
CA PHE A 23 11.96 -1.81 6.07
C PHE A 23 10.57 -1.54 5.49
N ILE A 24 10.18 -2.38 4.54
CA ILE A 24 8.79 -2.51 4.13
C ILE A 24 8.17 -3.51 5.11
N TYR A 25 7.25 -3.03 5.96
CA TYR A 25 6.66 -3.85 7.04
C TYR A 25 5.84 -5.03 6.52
N ASP A 26 5.33 -4.86 5.30
CA ASP A 26 4.58 -5.84 4.51
C ASP A 26 5.45 -7.03 4.08
N LEU A 27 6.78 -6.94 4.24
CA LEU A 27 7.74 -8.00 3.90
C LEU A 27 8.31 -8.65 5.17
N PRO A 28 8.56 -9.97 5.15
CA PRO A 28 9.13 -10.65 6.31
C PRO A 28 10.52 -10.13 6.65
N GLN A 29 10.73 -9.72 7.89
CA GLN A 29 11.99 -9.10 8.33
C GLN A 29 13.18 -10.06 8.23
N ASN A 30 12.94 -11.37 8.35
CA ASN A 30 13.96 -12.41 8.20
C ASN A 30 14.48 -12.57 6.76
N VAL A 31 13.77 -12.05 5.75
CA VAL A 31 14.20 -12.05 4.34
C VAL A 31 14.27 -10.65 3.73
N SER A 32 14.03 -9.61 4.52
CA SER A 32 14.02 -8.22 4.09
C SER A 32 15.28 -7.51 4.57
N ILE A 33 15.95 -6.81 3.66
CA ILE A 33 17.11 -5.97 3.98
C ILE A 33 16.64 -4.53 4.01
N ALA A 34 16.99 -3.79 5.07
CA ALA A 34 16.68 -2.38 5.18
C ALA A 34 17.22 -1.62 3.96
N ALA A 35 16.34 -0.92 3.24
CA ALA A 35 16.73 -0.10 2.11
C ALA A 35 17.71 1.00 2.58
N PRO A 36 18.85 1.20 1.89
CA PRO A 36 19.72 2.35 2.12
C PRO A 36 18.99 3.70 1.89
N PRO A 37 19.41 4.81 2.54
CA PRO A 37 18.68 6.08 2.47
C PRO A 37 18.42 6.63 1.05
N ASP A 38 19.36 6.45 0.13
CA ASP A 38 19.23 6.83 -1.30
C ASP A 38 18.20 5.96 -2.02
N ILE A 39 18.15 4.66 -1.72
CA ILE A 39 17.13 3.74 -2.22
C ILE A 39 15.75 4.10 -1.67
N ARG A 40 15.64 4.45 -0.37
CA ARG A 40 14.37 4.90 0.23
C ARG A 40 13.79 6.09 -0.53
N LYS A 41 14.61 7.11 -0.81
CA LYS A 41 14.20 8.29 -1.59
C LYS A 41 13.75 7.89 -3.00
N THR A 42 14.49 7.00 -3.65
CA THR A 42 14.15 6.51 -4.99
C THR A 42 12.80 5.79 -5.02
N VAL A 43 12.54 4.92 -4.03
CA VAL A 43 11.28 4.20 -3.90
C VAL A 43 10.11 5.16 -3.65
N LEU A 44 10.26 6.13 -2.75
CA LEU A 44 9.21 7.12 -2.46
C LEU A 44 8.94 8.04 -3.65
N ASN A 45 9.98 8.45 -4.39
CA ASN A 45 9.82 9.20 -5.63
C ASN A 45 9.04 8.40 -6.68
N ARG A 46 9.36 7.11 -6.85
CA ARG A 46 8.60 6.24 -7.77
C ARG A 46 7.15 6.09 -7.34
N LEU A 47 6.89 5.91 -6.04
CA LEU A 47 5.52 5.86 -5.51
C LEU A 47 4.76 7.17 -5.78
N TYR A 48 5.42 8.32 -5.63
CA TYR A 48 4.85 9.62 -5.95
C TYR A 48 4.47 9.72 -7.43
N GLN A 49 5.39 9.36 -8.34
CA GLN A 49 5.12 9.40 -9.78
C GLN A 49 3.99 8.45 -10.17
N ASP A 50 4.00 7.24 -9.61
CA ASP A 50 2.93 6.25 -9.81
C ASP A 50 1.56 6.78 -9.34
N CYS A 51 1.51 7.52 -8.23
CA CYS A 51 0.28 8.19 -7.77
C CYS A 51 -0.13 9.36 -8.67
N ALA A 52 0.84 10.06 -9.25
CA ALA A 52 0.64 11.24 -10.09
C ALA A 52 0.18 10.87 -11.51
N GLU A 53 0.57 9.71 -12.03
CA GLU A 53 0.11 9.18 -13.31
C GLU A 53 -1.39 8.84 -13.31
N SER A 54 -2.03 8.87 -14.47
CA SER A 54 -3.49 8.63 -14.63
C SER A 54 -3.86 7.14 -14.77
N GLY A 55 -2.87 6.24 -14.88
CA GLY A 55 -3.09 4.80 -15.09
C GLY A 55 -3.16 3.96 -13.81
N LYS A 56 -2.86 4.53 -12.65
CA LYS A 56 -2.81 3.84 -11.35
C LYS A 56 -3.67 4.58 -10.34
N LEU A 57 -4.45 3.84 -9.55
CA LEU A 57 -5.29 4.37 -8.47
C LEU A 57 -4.65 4.05 -7.12
N LEU A 58 -3.70 4.88 -6.72
CA LEU A 58 -2.98 4.73 -5.45
C LEU A 58 -3.49 5.74 -4.42
N ARG A 59 -3.84 5.27 -3.22
CA ARG A 59 -4.49 6.09 -2.19
C ARG A 59 -4.01 5.76 -0.78
N ILE A 60 -3.85 6.80 0.05
CA ILE A 60 -3.63 6.60 1.49
C ILE A 60 -4.98 6.38 2.19
N ALA A 61 -5.10 5.29 2.95
CA ALA A 61 -6.27 5.03 3.79
C ALA A 61 -6.40 6.03 4.95
N LYS A 62 -7.64 6.36 5.32
CA LYS A 62 -7.98 7.07 6.56
C LYS A 62 -8.19 6.02 7.66
N PRO A 63 -7.29 5.89 8.65
CA PRO A 63 -7.39 4.85 9.67
C PRO A 63 -8.69 4.91 10.47
N GLN A 64 -9.33 6.08 10.56
CA GLN A 64 -10.60 6.26 11.27
C GLN A 64 -11.82 5.70 10.52
N ARG A 65 -11.67 5.35 9.24
CA ARG A 65 -12.77 4.90 8.37
C ARG A 65 -12.51 3.53 7.77
N LEU A 66 -11.28 3.25 7.35
CA LEU A 66 -10.84 1.93 6.95
C LEU A 66 -10.02 1.32 8.08
N HIS A 67 -10.63 0.39 8.81
CA HIS A 67 -9.97 -0.37 9.87
C HIS A 67 -9.51 -1.72 9.33
N LEU A 68 -8.47 -1.70 8.50
CA LEU A 68 -7.70 -2.91 8.21
C LEU A 68 -6.49 -2.97 9.14
N PRO A 69 -6.13 -4.16 9.67
CA PRO A 69 -4.86 -4.32 10.37
C PRO A 69 -3.71 -3.77 9.52
N GLN A 70 -2.83 -2.97 10.12
CA GLN A 70 -1.78 -2.26 9.38
C GLN A 70 -0.65 -3.16 8.89
N ASP A 71 -0.64 -4.39 9.39
CA ASP A 71 0.35 -5.43 9.16
C ASP A 71 -0.16 -6.52 8.21
N VAL A 72 -1.40 -6.40 7.74
CA VAL A 72 -1.99 -7.32 6.76
C VAL A 72 -1.87 -6.73 5.36
N VAL A 73 -1.31 -7.53 4.46
CA VAL A 73 -1.23 -7.21 3.03
C VAL A 73 -2.26 -8.04 2.30
N ILE A 74 -3.09 -7.38 1.49
CA ILE A 74 -4.08 -8.02 0.63
C ILE A 74 -3.69 -7.74 -0.82
N ALA A 75 -3.39 -8.79 -1.59
CA ALA A 75 -3.09 -8.70 -3.01
C ALA A 75 -4.10 -9.53 -3.80
N VAL A 76 -4.88 -8.86 -4.64
CA VAL A 76 -5.97 -9.49 -5.40
C VAL A 76 -5.63 -9.49 -6.88
N ARG A 77 -5.78 -10.64 -7.54
CA ARG A 77 -5.48 -10.83 -8.96
C ARG A 77 -6.56 -11.70 -9.59
N GLU A 78 -7.32 -11.15 -10.54
CA GLU A 78 -8.49 -11.78 -11.18
C GLU A 78 -8.28 -13.23 -11.66
N TYR A 79 -7.07 -13.59 -12.08
CA TYR A 79 -6.75 -14.95 -12.59
C TYR A 79 -5.74 -15.73 -11.74
N VAL A 80 -5.43 -15.25 -10.53
CA VAL A 80 -4.49 -15.92 -9.61
C VAL A 80 -5.16 -16.20 -8.26
N GLY A 81 -6.01 -15.29 -7.81
CA GLY A 81 -6.71 -15.39 -6.54
C GLY A 81 -6.43 -14.19 -5.63
N THR A 82 -6.84 -14.34 -4.38
CA THR A 82 -6.62 -13.36 -3.31
C THR A 82 -5.55 -13.89 -2.36
N HIS A 83 -4.49 -13.10 -2.17
CA HIS A 83 -3.42 -13.40 -1.22
C HIS A 83 -3.54 -12.51 0.00
N PHE A 84 -3.48 -13.12 1.17
CA PHE A 84 -3.31 -12.46 2.45
C PHE A 84 -1.92 -12.77 2.97
N THR A 85 -1.13 -11.74 3.25
CA THR A 85 0.12 -11.90 4.00
C THR A 85 -0.11 -11.36 5.39
N LEU A 86 0.02 -12.24 6.39
CA LEU A 86 -0.29 -12.01 7.79
C LEU A 86 0.97 -12.23 8.62
N PRO A 87 1.32 -11.37 9.58
CA PRO A 87 2.40 -11.68 10.51
C PRO A 87 1.95 -12.75 11.52
N LEU A 88 2.87 -13.64 11.88
CA LEU A 88 2.70 -14.56 13.00
C LEU A 88 3.29 -13.88 14.24
N GLU A 89 2.40 -13.39 15.12
CA GLU A 89 2.72 -12.50 16.25
C GLU A 89 3.86 -13.00 17.16
N ILE A 90 4.14 -14.30 17.19
CA ILE A 90 5.06 -14.94 18.13
C ILE A 90 6.43 -15.25 17.51
N SER A 91 6.54 -15.50 16.20
CA SER A 91 7.77 -15.99 15.57
C SER A 91 8.49 -14.95 14.70
N GLY A 92 7.84 -13.82 14.39
CA GLY A 92 8.35 -12.89 13.37
C GLY A 92 8.33 -13.45 11.95
N GLU A 93 7.72 -14.63 11.77
CA GLU A 93 7.43 -15.24 10.48
C GLU A 93 6.12 -14.67 9.93
N TYR A 94 5.87 -14.93 8.65
CA TYR A 94 4.67 -14.47 7.98
C TYR A 94 3.99 -15.67 7.33
N CYS A 95 2.66 -15.68 7.37
CA CYS A 95 1.82 -16.63 6.68
C CYS A 95 1.29 -15.98 5.40
N ASN A 96 1.48 -16.63 4.26
CA ASN A 96 0.78 -16.27 3.02
C ASN A 96 -0.38 -17.26 2.81
N VAL A 97 -1.60 -16.76 2.86
CA VAL A 97 -2.82 -17.53 2.56
C VAL A 97 -3.30 -17.11 1.18
N GLN A 98 -3.32 -18.06 0.24
CA GLN A 98 -3.92 -17.88 -1.07
C GLN A 98 -5.32 -18.49 -1.09
N ILE A 99 -6.29 -17.71 -1.57
CA ILE A 99 -7.65 -18.15 -1.86
C ILE A 99 -7.84 -18.11 -3.37
N GLU A 100 -7.98 -19.28 -3.98
CA GLU A 100 -8.21 -19.44 -5.42
C GLU A 100 -9.70 -19.38 -5.81
N GLU A 101 -10.60 -19.28 -4.83
CA GLU A 101 -12.04 -19.18 -5.08
C GLU A 101 -12.37 -17.87 -5.82
N GLY A 102 -12.94 -18.02 -7.03
CA GLY A 102 -13.20 -16.90 -7.94
C GLY A 102 -14.16 -15.86 -7.36
N THR A 103 -15.23 -16.30 -6.70
CA THR A 103 -16.23 -15.44 -6.04
C THR A 103 -15.61 -14.56 -4.95
N ILE A 104 -14.70 -15.10 -4.14
CA ILE A 104 -13.98 -14.34 -3.12
C ILE A 104 -13.05 -13.33 -3.79
N THR A 105 -12.36 -13.74 -4.86
CA THR A 105 -11.47 -12.85 -5.61
C THR A 105 -12.22 -11.68 -6.23
N GLU A 106 -13.36 -11.93 -6.85
CA GLU A 106 -14.25 -10.89 -7.39
C GLU A 106 -14.73 -9.95 -6.28
N ALA A 107 -15.19 -10.49 -5.14
CA ALA A 107 -15.64 -9.66 -4.02
C ALA A 107 -14.52 -8.74 -3.47
N PHE A 108 -13.27 -9.21 -3.43
CA PHE A 108 -12.14 -8.40 -2.99
C PHE A 108 -11.70 -7.37 -4.05
N LEU A 109 -11.82 -7.68 -5.34
CA LEU A 109 -11.61 -6.69 -6.42
C LEU A 109 -12.63 -5.56 -6.32
N ASP A 110 -13.91 -5.90 -6.13
CA ASP A 110 -14.99 -4.94 -5.95
C ASP A 110 -14.77 -4.10 -4.69
N PHE A 111 -14.39 -4.75 -3.58
CA PHE A 111 -14.07 -4.07 -2.32
C PHE A 111 -12.95 -3.04 -2.50
N ILE A 112 -11.80 -3.42 -3.05
CA ILE A 112 -10.65 -2.50 -3.21
C ILE A 112 -11.01 -1.34 -4.14
N THR A 113 -11.74 -1.63 -5.22
CA THR A 113 -12.23 -0.61 -6.16
C THR A 113 -13.15 0.38 -5.46
N ALA A 114 -14.17 -0.12 -4.74
CA ALA A 114 -15.11 0.71 -4.01
C ALA A 114 -14.43 1.55 -2.92
N VAL A 115 -13.49 0.97 -2.16
CA VAL A 115 -12.76 1.69 -1.11
C VAL A 115 -11.91 2.82 -1.70
N ALA A 116 -11.24 2.59 -2.84
CA ALA A 116 -10.38 3.58 -3.47
C ALA A 116 -11.12 4.82 -4.00
N GLU A 117 -12.43 4.69 -4.27
CA GLU A 117 -13.33 5.77 -4.66
C GLU A 117 -14.18 6.30 -3.50
N SER A 118 -14.13 5.63 -2.34
CA SER A 118 -14.90 6.00 -1.17
C SER A 118 -14.25 7.11 -0.36
N ASP A 119 -15.03 7.55 0.62
CA ASP A 119 -14.63 8.51 1.62
C ASP A 119 -13.65 7.94 2.67
N SER A 120 -13.30 6.66 2.59
CA SER A 120 -12.37 5.95 3.48
C SER A 120 -10.89 6.14 3.12
N VAL A 121 -10.60 6.80 2.00
CA VAL A 121 -9.25 7.16 1.59
C VAL A 121 -9.08 8.67 1.45
N TYR A 122 -7.84 9.15 1.49
CA TYR A 122 -7.52 10.53 1.14
C TYR A 122 -7.58 10.73 -0.37
N THR A 123 -7.91 11.95 -0.81
CA THR A 123 -7.88 12.31 -2.23
C THR A 123 -6.48 12.14 -2.83
N LYS A 124 -6.37 12.14 -4.16
CA LYS A 124 -5.08 12.09 -4.87
C LYS A 124 -4.12 13.19 -4.40
N GLY A 125 -4.58 14.45 -4.34
CA GLY A 125 -3.75 15.58 -3.90
C GLY A 125 -3.21 15.37 -2.49
N ILE A 126 -4.08 15.03 -1.53
CA ILE A 126 -3.67 14.78 -0.15
C ILE A 126 -2.74 13.55 -0.04
N THR A 127 -2.95 12.54 -0.88
CA THR A 127 -2.05 11.37 -0.96
C THR A 127 -0.65 11.79 -1.40
N LEU A 128 -0.55 12.57 -2.50
CA LEU A 128 0.72 13.10 -3.00
C LEU A 128 1.42 13.98 -1.95
N ASP A 129 0.68 14.88 -1.28
CA ASP A 129 1.22 15.74 -0.22
C ASP A 129 1.81 14.93 0.93
N LYS A 130 1.15 13.84 1.34
CA LYS A 130 1.64 12.97 2.42
C LYS A 130 2.88 12.18 2.01
N ILE A 131 2.97 11.72 0.76
CA ILE A 131 4.19 11.09 0.23
C ILE A 131 5.32 12.12 0.18
N HIS A 132 5.03 13.35 -0.26
CA HIS A 132 5.98 14.45 -0.31
C HIS A 132 6.55 14.80 1.08
N GLN A 133 5.67 14.91 2.08
CA GLN A 133 6.07 15.08 3.49
C GLN A 133 6.96 13.93 3.98
N ALA A 134 6.65 12.68 3.62
CA ALA A 134 7.45 11.52 4.00
C ALA A 134 8.85 11.55 3.39
N MET A 135 9.03 12.19 2.22
CA MET A 135 10.34 12.39 1.60
C MET A 135 11.19 13.48 2.29
N GLY A 136 10.64 14.21 3.26
CA GLY A 136 11.34 15.31 3.94
C GLY A 136 11.52 16.55 3.07
N ILE A 137 10.76 16.67 1.99
CA ILE A 137 10.76 17.86 1.14
C ILE A 137 9.67 18.79 1.69
N HIS A 138 10.08 19.84 2.38
CA HIS A 138 9.17 20.91 2.77
C HIS A 138 8.84 21.74 1.52
N SER A 139 7.56 21.83 1.16
CA SER A 139 7.13 22.90 0.24
C SER A 139 7.51 24.24 0.87
N PRO A 140 8.13 25.17 0.12
CA PRO A 140 8.32 26.52 0.62
C PRO A 140 6.94 27.09 0.92
N ILE A 141 6.80 27.60 2.14
CA ILE A 141 5.60 28.32 2.58
C ILE A 141 5.41 29.47 1.60
N VAL A 142 4.26 29.49 0.92
CA VAL A 142 3.75 30.67 0.19
C VAL A 142 3.18 31.63 1.23
#